data_AF-A0A3D5HYW5-F1
#
_entry.id   AF-A0A3D5HYW5-F1
#
_cell.length_a   1.000
_cell.length_b   1.000
_cell.length_c   1.000
_cell.angle_alpha   90.00
_cell.angle_beta   90.00
_cell.angle_gamma   90.00
#
_symmetry.space_group_name_H-M   'P 1'
#
loop_
_entity.id
_entity.type
_entity.pdbx_description
1 polymer ?
#
loop_
_entity_poly.entity_id
_entity_poly.type
_entity_poly.pdbx_seq_one_letter_code
_entity_poly.pdbx_strand_id
1 'polypeptide(L)' 'MTLLLAGDLGGTKTLLALYRSDGDQLSCVARERYISA' A
#
# COMPACT_ATOMS: atom_id res chain seq x y z
N MET A 1 -15.21 5.15 -7.31
CA MET A 1 -14.61 4.77 -6.01
C MET A 1 -13.71 3.57 -6.25
N THR A 2 -12.40 3.80 -6.37
CA THR A 2 -11.42 2.75 -6.68
C THR A 2 -10.45 2.60 -5.52
N LEU A 3 -10.14 1.37 -5.15
CA LEU A 3 -9.09 1.06 -4.19
C LEU A 3 -7.86 0.56 -4.95
N LEU A 4 -6.70 1.08 -4.58
CA LEU A 4 -5.41 0.70 -5.14
C LEU A 4 -4.56 0.09 -4.04
N LEU A 5 -4.08 -1.13 -4.25
CA LEU A 5 -3.11 -1.76 -3.38
C LEU A 5 -1.72 -1.55 -3.99
N ALA A 6 -0.85 -0.86 -3.27
CA ALA A 6 0.55 -0.68 -3.63
C ALA A 6 1.44 -1.50 -2.70
N GLY A 7 2.42 -2.19 -3.29
CA GLY A 7 3.36 -3.02 -2.56
C GLY A 7 4.81 -2.72 -2.95
N ASP A 8 5.67 -2.60 -1.95
CA ASP A 8 7.13 -2.66 -2.11
C ASP A 8 7.61 -4.01 -1.54
N LEU A 9 8.09 -4.87 -2.42
CA LEU A 9 8.50 -6.23 -2.11
C LEU A 9 10.04 -6.29 -2.06
N GLY A 10 10.59 -6.02 -0.89
CA GLY A 10 12.02 -6.14 -0.63
C GLY A 10 12.39 -7.49 -0.02
N GLY A 11 13.64 -7.94 -0.23
CA GLY A 11 14.11 -9.25 0.26
C GLY A 11 14.08 -9.41 1.80
N THR A 12 14.13 -8.32 2.55
CA THR A 12 14.10 -8.34 4.02
C THR A 12 12.77 -7.88 4.61
N LYS A 13 11.99 -7.10 3.86
CA LYS A 13 10.79 -6.43 4.34
C LYS A 13 9.83 -6.19 3.18
N THR A 14 8.56 -6.40 3.46
CA THR A 14 7.45 -6.07 2.57
C THR A 14 6.65 -4.93 3.16
N LEU A 15 6.40 -3.89 2.35
CA LEU A 15 5.50 -2.80 2.69
C LEU A 15 4.25 -2.91 1.82
N LEU A 16 3.08 -2.90 2.45
CA LEU A 16 1.80 -2.84 1.75
C LEU A 16 1.07 -1.58 2.17
N ALA A 17 0.47 -0.88 1.21
CA ALA A 17 -0.37 0.27 1.47
C ALA A 17 -1.61 0.24 0.57
N LEU A 18 -2.77 0.46 1.20
CA LEU A 18 -4.05 0.58 0.52
C LEU A 18 -4.38 2.07 0.38
N TYR A 19 -4.66 2.48 -0.85
CA TYR A 19 -5.08 3.84 -1.17
C TYR A 19 -6.50 3.84 -1.71
N ARG A 20 -7.24 4.89 -1.36
CA ARG A 20 -8.47 5.27 -2.05
C ARG A 20 -8.12 6.29 -3.11
N SER A 21 -8.50 6.00 -4.36
CA SER A 21 -8.39 6.90 -5.50
C SER A 21 -9.71 7.61 -5.73
N ASP A 22 -9.65 8.94 -5.73
CA ASP A 22 -10.74 9.84 -6.08
C ASP A 22 -10.24 10.84 -7.13
N GLY A 23 -10.49 10.53 -8.40
CA GLY A 23 -9.85 11.20 -9.53
C GLY A 23 -8.32 11.09 -9.45
N ASP A 24 -7.64 12.23 -9.51
CA ASP A 24 -6.17 12.35 -9.42
C ASP A 24 -5.64 12.38 -7.97
N GLN A 25 -6.52 12.29 -6.96
CA GLN A 25 -6.09 12.27 -5.57
C GLN A 25 -6.01 10.84 -5.03
N LEU A 26 -4.91 10.56 -4.33
CA LEU A 26 -4.73 9.34 -3.56
C LEU A 26 -4.71 9.67 -2.07
N SER A 27 -5.57 9.00 -1.32
CA SER A 27 -5.57 9.05 0.15
C SER A 27 -5.20 7.69 0.70
N CYS A 28 -4.23 7.64 1.62
CA CYS A 28 -3.83 6.39 2.26
C CYS A 28 -4.91 5.97 3.28
N VAL A 29 -5.41 4.75 3.13
CA VAL A 29 -6.43 4.16 4.00
C VAL A 29 -5.80 3.27 5.06
N ALA A 30 -4.81 2.47 4.67
CA ALA A 30 -4.07 1.60 5.56
C ALA A 30 -2.64 1.42 5.03
N ARG A 31 -1.70 1.23 5.93
CA ARG A 31 -0.35 0.75 5.60
C ARG A 31 0.08 -0.27 6.62
N GLU A 32 0.79 -1.29 6.17
CA GLU A 32 1.34 -2.32 7.03
C GLU A 32 2.75 -2.70 6.60
N ARG A 33 3.57 -3.04 7.58
CA ARG A 33 4.96 -3.45 7.36
C ARG A 33 5.15 -4.87 7.87
N TYR A 34 5.49 -5.75 6.95
CA TYR A 34 5.82 -7.13 7.26
C TYR A 34 7.33 -7.31 7.20
N ILE A 35 7.90 -7.81 8.28
CA ILE A 35 9.28 -8.30 8.30
C ILE A 35 9.30 -9.65 7.60
N SER A 36 10.25 -9.86 6.69
CA SER A 36 10.47 -11.19 6.13
C SER A 36 10.84 -12.16 7.25
N ALA A 37 10.33 -13.39 7.15
CA ALA A 37 10.67 -14.48 8.05
C ALA A 37 12.15 -14.88 7.93
#